data_AF-A0A3P7IPX6-F1
#
_entry.id   AF-A0A3P7IPX6-F1
#
_cell.length_a   1.000
_cell.length_b   1.000
_cell.length_c   1.000
_cell.angle_alpha   90.00
_cell.angle_beta   90.00
_cell.angle_gamma   90.00
#
_symmetry.space_group_name_H-M   'P 1'
#
loop_
_entity.id
_entity.type
_entity.pdbx_description
1 polymer ?
#
loop_
_entity_poly.entity_id
_entity_poly.type
_entity_poly.pdbx_seq_one_letter_code
_entity_poly.pdbx_strand_id
1 'polypeptide(L)' 'MLDTGENPDAPQPREMIDLEAIFEKLENELREVNRNEETLKKNFSELTELKHILRKTQTFFEEVS' A
#
# COMPACT_ATOMS: atom_id res chain seq x y z
N MET A 1 -15.93 27.82 5.42
CA MET A 1 -15.18 27.49 6.65
C MET A 1 -16.17 26.79 7.57
N LEU A 2 -15.95 25.51 7.86
CA LEU A 2 -16.79 24.74 8.78
C LEU A 2 -16.29 25.04 10.19
N ASP A 3 -16.80 26.12 10.76
CA ASP A 3 -16.61 26.43 12.18
C ASP A 3 -17.73 25.72 12.95
N THR A 4 -17.50 24.44 13.25
CA THR A 4 -18.37 23.65 14.14
C THR A 4 -18.00 24.04 15.56
N GLY A 5 -18.61 25.14 16.04
CA GLY A 5 -18.25 25.86 17.25
C GLY A 5 -18.37 25.09 18.57
N GLU A 6 -17.43 24.17 18.81
CA GLU A 6 -16.88 23.83 20.11
C GLU A 6 -15.55 23.11 19.85
N ASN A 7 -14.44 23.82 20.04
CA ASN A 7 -13.12 23.19 20.01
C ASN A 7 -13.03 22.32 21.28
N PRO A 8 -12.77 21.00 21.17
CA PRO A 8 -12.71 20.15 22.36
C PRO A 8 -11.65 20.64 23.33
N ASP A 9 -11.92 20.50 24.62
CA ASP A 9 -10.93 20.78 25.66
C ASP A 9 -9.64 19.99 25.38
N ALA A 10 -8.50 20.63 25.64
CA ALA A 10 -7.22 20.01 25.41
C ALA A 10 -7.13 18.68 26.19
N PRO A 11 -6.72 17.57 25.53
CA PRO A 11 -6.54 16.30 26.20
C PRO A 11 -5.50 16.43 27.31
N GLN A 12 -5.62 15.60 28.35
CA GLN A 12 -4.62 15.61 29.41
C GLN A 12 -3.25 15.19 28.85
N PRO A 13 -2.13 15.68 29.41
CA PRO A 13 -0.80 15.34 28.90
C PRO A 13 -0.54 13.83 28.75
N ARG A 14 -1.13 13.01 29.63
CA ARG A 14 -1.04 11.55 29.53
C ARG A 14 -1.80 10.99 28.33
N GLU A 15 -3.01 11.47 28.10
CA GLU A 15 -3.85 11.07 26.96
C GLU A 15 -3.21 11.51 25.63
N MET A 16 -2.51 12.64 25.63
CA MET A 16 -1.75 13.12 24.48
C MET A 16 -0.61 12.15 24.12
N ILE A 17 0.14 11.65 25.10
CA ILE A 17 1.21 10.66 24.88
C ILE A 17 0.65 9.36 24.30
N ASP A 18 -0.44 8.86 24.88
CA ASP A 18 -1.08 7.62 24.40
C ASP A 18 -1.58 7.80 22.95
N LEU A 19 -2.11 8.98 22.63
CA LEU A 19 -2.57 9.32 21.30
C LEU A 19 -1.42 9.43 20.29
N GLU A 20 -0.31 10.05 20.65
CA GLU A 20 0.92 10.12 19.84
C GLU A 20 1.45 8.72 19.51
N ALA A 21 1.47 7.81 20.49
CA ALA A 21 1.89 6.43 20.27
C ALA A 21 0.97 5.67 19.30
N ILE A 22 -0.35 5.90 19.39
CA ILE A 22 -1.32 5.33 18.45
C ILE A 22 -1.10 5.91 17.04
N PHE A 23 -0.87 7.21 16.92
CA PHE A 23 -0.61 7.86 15.64
C PHE A 23 0.67 7.36 14.99
N GLU A 24 1.76 7.24 15.75
CA GLU A 24 3.04 6.72 15.22
C GLU A 24 2.87 5.28 14.72
N LYS A 25 2.16 4.43 15.47
CA LYS A 25 1.86 3.06 15.04
C LYS A 25 1.03 3.06 13.75
N LEU A 26 -0.02 3.86 13.68
CA LEU A 26 -0.89 3.92 12.50
C LEU A 26 -0.15 4.45 11.28
N GLU A 27 0.71 5.45 11.43
CA GLU A 27 1.54 5.97 10.33
C GLU A 27 2.47 4.87 9.79
N ASN A 28 3.11 4.11 10.67
CA ASN A 28 3.99 3.01 10.28
C ASN A 28 3.22 1.91 9.55
N GLU A 29 2.06 1.51 10.06
CA GLU A 29 1.19 0.52 9.40
C GLU A 29 0.75 0.99 8.00
N LEU A 30 0.33 2.24 7.85
CA LEU A 30 -0.03 2.80 6.55
C LEU A 30 1.15 2.84 5.58
N ARG A 31 2.34 3.21 6.06
CA ARG A 31 3.56 3.23 5.25
C ARG A 31 3.93 1.82 4.77
N GLU A 32 3.79 0.82 5.63
CA GLU A 32 4.04 -0.58 5.28
C GLU A 32 3.03 -1.09 4.26
N VAL A 33 1.73 -0.81 4.45
CA VAL A 33 0.68 -1.19 3.49
C VAL A 33 0.95 -0.59 2.12
N ASN A 34 1.31 0.70 2.04
CA ASN A 34 1.63 1.36 0.78
C ASN A 34 2.84 0.71 0.09
N ARG A 35 3.91 0.43 0.84
CA ARG A 35 5.10 -0.25 0.30
C ARG A 35 4.78 -1.66 -0.21
N ASN A 36 3.93 -2.39 0.50
CA ASN A 36 3.49 -3.72 0.11
C ASN A 36 2.63 -3.67 -1.16
N GLU A 37 1.76 -2.66 -1.28
CA GLU A 37 0.94 -2.43 -2.48
C GLU A 37 1.81 -2.16 -3.72
N GLU A 38 2.81 -1.30 -3.60
CA GLU A 38 3.78 -1.01 -4.68
C GLU A 38 4.55 -2.27 -5.09
N THR A 39 5.03 -3.03 -4.10
CA THR A 39 5.75 -4.30 -4.33
C THR A 39 4.85 -5.31 -5.04
N LEU A 40 3.60 -5.44 -4.61
CA LEU A 40 2.64 -6.36 -5.21
C LEU A 40 2.32 -5.98 -6.66
N LYS A 41 2.12 -4.68 -6.93
CA LYS A 41 1.92 -4.17 -8.30
C LYS A 41 3.10 -4.50 -9.20
N LYS A 42 4.33 -4.30 -8.71
CA LYS A 42 5.55 -4.63 -9.46
C LYS A 42 5.62 -6.13 -9.78
N ASN A 43 5.45 -6.98 -8.76
CA ASN A 43 5.49 -8.43 -8.93
C ASN A 43 4.42 -8.91 -9.93
N PHE A 44 3.21 -8.34 -9.87
CA PHE A 44 2.14 -8.68 -10.80
C PHE A 44 2.49 -8.34 -12.25
N SER A 45 3.06 -7.15 -12.49
CA SER A 45 3.51 -6.75 -13.83
C SER A 45 4.60 -7.68 -14.37
N GLU A 46 5.62 -7.97 -13.58
CA GLU A 46 6.72 -8.87 -13.97
C GLU A 46 6.21 -10.28 -14.31
N LEU A 47 5.31 -10.83 -13.48
CA LEU A 47 4.71 -12.13 -13.73
C LEU A 47 3.81 -12.13 -14.98
N THR A 48 3.12 -11.04 -15.25
CA THR A 48 2.28 -10.87 -16.44
C THR A 48 3.14 -10.85 -17.70
N GLU A 49 4.25 -10.12 -17.69
CA GLU A 49 5.21 -10.09 -18.79
C GLU A 49 5.82 -11.47 -19.05
N LEU A 50 6.26 -12.16 -17.99
CA LEU A 50 6.80 -13.52 -18.09
C LEU A 50 5.77 -14.48 -18.70
N LYS A 51 4.51 -14.41 -18.27
CA LYS A 51 3.42 -15.20 -18.83
C LYS A 51 3.22 -14.93 -20.33
N HIS A 52 3.34 -13.67 -20.77
CA HIS A 52 3.25 -13.33 -22.19
C HIS A 52 4.42 -13.89 -23.00
N ILE A 53 5.64 -13.82 -22.47
CA ILE A 53 6.83 -14.40 -23.13
C ILE A 53 6.64 -15.91 -23.30
N LEU A 54 6.27 -16.63 -22.25
CA LEU A 54 6.07 -18.08 -22.31
C LEU A 54 5.03 -18.47 -23.36
N ARG A 55 3.92 -17.73 -23.46
CA ARG A 55 2.89 -17.96 -24.48
C ARG A 55 3.42 -17.75 -25.90
N LYS A 56 4.12 -16.65 -26.14
CA LYS A 56 4.68 -16.35 -27.47
C LYS A 56 5.73 -17.38 -27.88
N THR A 57 6.58 -17.80 -26.94
CA THR A 57 7.59 -18.83 -27.19
C THR A 57 6.93 -20.16 -27.54
N GLN A 58 5.88 -20.56 -26.82
CA GLN A 58 5.13 -21.77 -27.12
C GLN A 58 4.51 -21.71 -28.53
N THR A 59 3.81 -20.63 -28.88
CA THR A 59 3.23 -20.43 -30.22
C THR A 59 4.30 -20.46 -31.31
N PHE A 60 5.45 -19.81 -31.09
CA PHE A 60 6.55 -19.82 -32.04
C PHE A 60 7.03 -21.26 -32.36
N PHE A 61 7.17 -22.11 -31.35
CA PHE A 61 7.58 -23.51 -31.56
C PHE A 61 6.48 -24.35 -32.22
N GLU A 62 5.21 -24.08 -31.94
CA GLU A 62 4.08 -24.74 -32.61
C GLU A 62 4.00 -24.40 -34.10
N GLU A 63 4.29 -23.15 -34.50
CA GLU A 63 4.25 -22.71 -35.90
C GLU A 63 5.42 -23.24 -36.76
N VAL A 64 6.54 -23.61 -36.12
CA VAL A 64 7.73 -24.17 -36.79
C VAL A 64 7.61 -25.70 -37.01
N SER A 65 6.61 -26.33 -36.39
CA SER A 65 6.33 -27.77 -36.45
C SER A 65 5.54 -28.16 -37.69
#